data_AF-A0A535RSX2-F1
#
_entry.id   AF-A0A535RSX2-F1
#
_cell.length_a   1.000
_cell.length_b   1.000
_cell.length_c   1.000
_cell.angle_alpha   90.00
_cell.angle_beta   90.00
_cell.angle_gamma   90.00
#
_symmetry.space_group_name_H-M   'P 1'
#
loop_
_entity.id
_entity.type
_entity.pdbx_description
1 polymer ?
#
loop_
_entity_poly.entity_id
_entity_poly.type
_entity_poly.pdbx_seq_one_letter_code
_entity_poly.pdbx_strand_id
1 'polypeptide(L)'
;MSKNDTTNNDQPISTSSSRTQAVEITNALPLRLHAFDLARHVVTSPDGKRFVVATSDDTHLGRGYITAVYPQQNDYLTLVRLTILQTVSKTPEDAIKRHISVAHAIQQGKLKELNKFA
;
A
#
# COMPACT_ATOMS: atom_id res chain seq x y z
N MET A 1 -7.65 39.37 44.80
CA MET A 1 -7.71 39.21 43.34
C MET A 1 -6.35 38.75 42.85
N SER A 2 -6.15 37.43 42.75
CA SER A 2 -4.97 36.84 42.11
C SER A 2 -5.43 36.13 40.86
N LYS A 3 -5.00 36.62 39.70
CA LYS A 3 -5.16 35.94 38.42
C LYS A 3 -4.01 34.94 38.32
N ASN A 4 -4.32 33.65 38.39
CA ASN A 4 -3.39 32.61 37.97
C ASN A 4 -3.64 32.36 36.48
N ASP A 5 -2.73 32.85 35.65
CA ASP A 5 -2.66 32.52 34.23
C ASP A 5 -2.20 31.07 34.08
N THR A 6 -3.15 30.18 33.81
CA THR A 6 -2.87 28.82 33.36
C THR A 6 -2.48 28.89 31.89
N THR A 7 -1.17 28.95 31.62
CA THR A 7 -0.61 28.89 30.27
C THR A 7 -0.99 27.56 29.62
N ASN A 8 -1.96 27.63 28.72
CA ASN A 8 -2.43 26.53 27.90
C ASN A 8 -1.32 26.13 26.92
N ASN A 9 -0.64 25.01 27.18
CA ASN A 9 0.41 24.48 26.32
C ASN A 9 -0.19 23.51 25.29
N ASP A 10 -1.16 24.01 24.51
CA ASP A 10 -1.65 23.33 23.32
C ASP A 10 -0.69 23.63 22.17
N GLN A 11 0.44 22.93 22.17
CA GLN A 11 1.35 22.92 21.03
C GLN A 11 0.67 22.11 19.90
N PRO A 12 0.30 22.73 18.75
CA PRO A 12 -0.17 21.96 17.63
C PRO A 12 0.99 21.10 17.14
N ILE A 13 0.78 19.78 17.15
CA ILE A 13 1.66 18.80 16.51
C ILE A 13 1.85 19.27 15.06
N SER A 14 3.02 19.80 14.76
CA SER A 14 3.40 20.21 13.42
C SER A 14 3.54 18.92 12.60
N THR A 15 2.45 18.50 11.96
CA THR A 15 2.50 17.51 10.91
C THR A 15 3.35 18.13 9.81
N SER A 16 4.61 17.71 9.73
CA SER A 16 5.49 18.02 8.62
C SER A 16 4.85 17.42 7.37
N SER A 17 3.99 18.21 6.73
CA SER A 17 3.58 17.94 5.36
C SER A 17 4.86 17.89 4.56
N SER A 18 5.23 16.70 4.10
CA SER A 18 6.28 16.52 3.13
C SER A 18 5.92 17.41 1.94
N ARG A 19 6.63 18.53 1.81
CA ARG A 19 6.40 19.47 0.72
C ARG A 19 6.84 18.76 -0.56
N THR A 20 5.88 18.18 -1.28
CA THR A 20 6.12 17.56 -2.57
C THR A 20 6.50 18.67 -3.54
N GLN A 21 7.79 18.93 -3.69
CA GLN A 21 8.27 19.86 -4.70
C GLN A 21 8.26 19.12 -6.03
N ALA A 22 7.33 19.49 -6.91
CA ALA A 22 7.31 18.97 -8.27
C ALA A 22 8.57 19.44 -9.00
N VAL A 23 9.34 18.50 -9.55
CA VAL A 23 10.46 18.81 -10.45
C VAL A 23 9.90 18.89 -11.86
N GLU A 24 10.07 20.05 -12.49
CA GLU A 24 9.71 20.23 -13.90
C GLU A 24 10.79 19.62 -14.79
N ILE A 25 10.39 18.78 -15.75
CA ILE A 25 11.29 18.16 -16.72
C ILE A 25 10.95 18.72 -18.10
N THR A 26 11.79 19.62 -18.60
CA THR A 26 11.61 20.25 -19.92
C THR A 26 11.66 19.20 -21.04
N ASN A 27 10.72 19.27 -22.00
CA ASN A 27 10.61 18.34 -23.13
C ASN A 27 10.38 16.87 -22.77
N ALA A 28 9.87 16.57 -21.57
CA ALA A 28 9.45 15.21 -21.24
C ALA A 28 8.30 14.75 -22.16
N LEU A 29 8.38 13.52 -22.63
CA LEU A 29 7.23 12.86 -23.26
C LEU A 29 6.06 12.83 -22.24
N PRO A 30 4.80 12.88 -22.70
CA PRO A 30 3.64 12.83 -21.82
C PRO A 30 3.72 11.62 -20.88
N LEU A 31 3.97 11.85 -19.60
CA LEU A 31 3.99 10.81 -18.58
C LEU A 31 2.58 10.70 -17.99
N ARG A 32 1.85 9.66 -18.38
CA ARG A 32 0.59 9.32 -17.71
C ARG A 32 0.94 8.53 -16.46
N LEU A 33 0.94 9.20 -15.31
CA LEU A 33 1.04 8.53 -14.01
C LEU A 33 -0.19 7.65 -13.84
N HIS A 34 -0.08 6.37 -14.18
CA HIS A 34 -1.12 5.39 -13.86
C HIS A 34 -1.17 5.27 -12.34
N ALA A 35 -2.33 5.56 -11.74
CA ALA A 35 -2.64 5.03 -10.42
C ALA A 35 -2.81 3.51 -10.60
N PHE A 36 -1.68 2.79 -10.56
CA PHE A 36 -1.61 1.38 -10.95
C PHE A 36 -2.48 0.48 -10.07
N ASP A 37 -2.74 0.89 -8.83
CA ASP A 37 -3.43 0.04 -7.87
C ASP A 37 -4.89 0.50 -7.65
N LEU A 38 -5.84 -0.40 -7.90
CA LEU A 38 -7.23 -0.32 -7.45
C LEU A 38 -7.34 -0.31 -5.92
N ALA A 39 -6.44 -1.02 -5.24
CA ALA A 39 -6.38 -1.05 -3.78
C ALA A 39 -4.95 -1.33 -3.31
N ARG A 40 -4.55 -0.69 -2.21
CA ARG A 40 -3.27 -0.94 -1.55
C ARG A 40 -3.43 -0.89 -0.03
N HIS A 41 -2.98 -1.94 0.65
CA HIS A 41 -2.91 -1.99 2.12
C HIS A 41 -1.51 -2.36 2.58
N VAL A 42 -1.03 -1.67 3.62
CA VAL A 42 0.06 -2.17 4.46
C VAL A 42 -0.58 -2.97 5.59
N VAL A 43 -0.20 -4.23 5.72
CA VAL A 43 -0.68 -5.14 6.77
C VAL A 43 0.49 -5.70 7.56
N THR A 44 0.30 -5.83 8.86
CA THR A 44 1.29 -6.41 9.77
C THR A 44 0.80 -7.80 10.18
N SER A 45 1.65 -8.81 10.02
CA SER A 45 1.38 -10.17 10.50
C SER A 45 1.61 -10.29 12.01
N PRO A 46 1.13 -11.37 12.66
CA PRO A 46 1.31 -11.56 14.10
C PRO A 46 2.78 -11.60 14.57
N ASP A 47 3.72 -11.98 13.69
CA ASP A 47 5.16 -11.97 13.96
C ASP A 47 5.82 -10.60 13.72
N GLY A 48 5.03 -9.54 13.52
CA GLY A 48 5.49 -8.16 13.37
C GLY A 48 6.04 -7.82 11.98
N LYS A 49 6.03 -8.76 11.03
CA LYS A 49 6.47 -8.49 9.66
C LYS A 49 5.42 -7.66 8.92
N ARG A 50 5.89 -6.71 8.12
CA ARG A 50 5.02 -5.83 7.31
C ARG A 50 4.98 -6.33 5.87
N PHE A 51 3.80 -6.27 5.29
CA PHE A 51 3.55 -6.62 3.90
C PHE A 51 2.69 -5.55 3.23
N VAL A 52 2.92 -5.33 1.95
CA VAL A 52 2.04 -4.55 1.09
C VAL A 52 1.22 -5.53 0.28
N VAL A 53 -0.11 -5.45 0.40
CA VAL A 53 -1.04 -6.08 -0.54
C VAL A 53 -1.45 -5.00 -1.53
N ALA A 54 -1.24 -5.23 -2.82
CA ALA A 54 -1.66 -4.31 -3.87
C ALA A 54 -2.46 -5.04 -4.93
N THR A 55 -3.54 -4.42 -5.39
CA THR A 55 -4.36 -4.92 -6.49
C THR A 55 -4.32 -3.94 -7.64
N SER A 56 -3.91 -4.35 -8.84
CA SER A 56 -3.82 -3.52 -10.04
C SER A 56 -4.79 -3.97 -11.13
N ASP A 57 -5.14 -3.04 -12.03
CA ASP A 57 -5.85 -3.32 -13.27
C ASP A 57 -4.85 -3.48 -14.42
N ASP A 58 -4.56 -4.74 -14.76
CA ASP A 58 -3.69 -5.12 -15.88
C ASP A 58 -4.54 -5.64 -17.08
N THR A 59 -5.82 -5.29 -17.17
CA THR A 59 -6.71 -5.75 -18.27
C THR A 59 -6.21 -5.28 -19.64
N HIS A 60 -5.64 -4.09 -19.71
CA HIS A 60 -4.99 -3.51 -20.89
C HIS A 60 -3.85 -4.38 -21.46
N LEU A 61 -3.22 -5.19 -20.59
CA LEU A 61 -2.14 -6.11 -20.92
C LEU A 61 -2.64 -7.57 -21.08
N GLY A 62 -3.95 -7.79 -21.07
CA GLY A 62 -4.58 -9.11 -21.18
C GLY A 62 -4.43 -9.98 -19.93
N ARG A 63 -3.98 -9.43 -18.80
CA ARG A 63 -3.70 -10.20 -17.57
C ARG A 63 -4.85 -10.19 -16.56
N GLY A 64 -5.84 -9.32 -16.75
CA GLY A 64 -6.95 -9.14 -15.80
C GLY A 64 -6.53 -8.28 -14.59
N TYR A 65 -7.15 -8.52 -13.44
CA TYR A 65 -6.85 -7.81 -12.20
C TYR A 65 -5.87 -8.61 -11.36
N ILE A 66 -4.74 -8.01 -11.01
CA ILE A 66 -3.65 -8.70 -10.32
C ILE A 66 -3.65 -8.29 -8.85
N THR A 67 -3.74 -9.25 -7.93
CA THR A 67 -3.49 -9.00 -6.50
C THR A 67 -2.16 -9.63 -6.10
N ALA A 68 -1.23 -8.80 -5.62
CA ALA A 68 0.13 -9.20 -5.28
C ALA A 68 0.50 -8.81 -3.85
N VAL A 69 1.36 -9.61 -3.23
CA VAL A 69 1.89 -9.37 -1.88
C VAL A 69 3.39 -9.15 -1.96
N TYR A 70 3.86 -8.11 -1.27
CA TYR A 70 5.27 -7.73 -1.19
C TYR A 70 5.70 -7.60 0.26
N PRO A 71 6.85 -8.17 0.69
CA PRO A 71 7.41 -7.89 2.00
C PRO A 71 7.90 -6.43 2.05
N GLN A 72 7.58 -5.72 3.13
CA GLN A 72 8.05 -4.36 3.37
C GLN A 72 9.24 -4.40 4.33
N GLN A 73 10.42 -3.97 3.85
CA GLN A 73 11.64 -3.91 4.64
C GLN A 73 11.93 -2.45 5.04
N ASN A 74 11.98 -2.19 6.36
CA ASN A 74 12.57 -1.00 6.99
C ASN A 74 12.28 0.35 6.31
N ASP A 75 11.02 0.61 5.94
CA ASP A 75 10.53 1.89 5.40
C ASP A 75 11.20 2.35 4.09
N TYR A 76 12.08 1.54 3.51
CA TYR A 76 12.58 1.74 2.17
C TYR A 76 11.49 1.34 1.17
N LEU A 77 11.12 2.27 0.30
CA LEU A 77 10.42 1.95 -0.94
C LEU A 77 11.33 1.03 -1.75
N THR A 78 11.11 -0.28 -1.65
CA THR A 78 11.94 -1.26 -2.35
C THR A 78 11.86 -0.97 -3.86
N LEU A 79 12.99 -0.59 -4.45
CA LEU A 79 13.15 -0.40 -5.90
C LEU A 79 12.79 -1.67 -6.68
N VAL A 80 12.86 -2.83 -6.02
CA VAL A 80 12.43 -4.13 -6.55
C VAL A 80 11.31 -4.68 -5.68
N ARG A 81 10.14 -4.83 -6.28
CA ARG A 81 9.00 -5.50 -5.66
C ARG A 81 9.15 -7.02 -5.84
N LEU A 82 9.73 -7.69 -4.83
CA LEU A 82 9.75 -9.15 -4.81
C LEU A 82 8.37 -9.67 -4.42
N THR A 83 7.60 -10.07 -5.42
CA THR A 83 6.27 -10.67 -5.22
C THR A 83 6.43 -12.04 -4.55
N ILE A 84 5.81 -12.21 -3.39
CA ILE A 84 5.81 -13.50 -2.67
C ILE A 84 4.50 -14.27 -2.85
N LEU A 85 3.46 -13.60 -3.34
CA LEU A 85 2.19 -14.19 -3.74
C LEU A 85 1.58 -13.32 -4.84
N GLN A 86 1.05 -13.95 -5.89
CA GLN A 86 0.28 -13.27 -6.93
C GLN A 86 -0.97 -14.09 -7.24
N THR A 87 -2.11 -13.41 -7.40
CA THR A 87 -3.36 -14.02 -7.85
C THR A 87 -4.01 -13.15 -8.91
N VAL A 88 -4.82 -13.77 -9.76
CA VAL A 88 -5.51 -13.11 -10.88
C VAL A 88 -7.02 -13.22 -10.71
N SER A 89 -7.73 -12.13 -10.93
CA SER A 89 -9.19 -12.06 -10.98
C SER A 89 -9.64 -11.50 -12.33
N LYS A 90 -10.82 -11.91 -12.80
CA LYS A 90 -11.39 -11.47 -14.08
C LYS A 90 -12.18 -10.16 -13.97
N THR A 91 -12.71 -9.87 -12.79
CA THR A 91 -13.53 -8.69 -12.50
C THR A 91 -12.92 -7.88 -11.36
N PRO A 92 -13.18 -6.56 -11.30
CA PRO A 92 -12.68 -5.72 -10.23
C PRO A 92 -13.27 -6.12 -8.88
N GLU A 93 -14.53 -6.56 -8.81
CA GLU A 93 -15.19 -6.97 -7.56
C GLU A 93 -14.53 -8.21 -6.95
N ASP A 94 -14.21 -9.21 -7.79
CA ASP A 94 -13.50 -10.41 -7.33
C ASP A 94 -12.07 -10.09 -6.92
N ALA A 95 -11.42 -9.13 -7.59
CA ALA A 95 -10.10 -8.66 -7.22
C ALA A 95 -10.09 -7.99 -5.84
N ILE A 96 -11.09 -7.15 -5.54
CA ILE A 96 -11.22 -6.51 -4.22
C ILE A 96 -11.56 -7.53 -3.13
N LYS A 97 -12.48 -8.47 -3.38
CA LYS A 97 -12.75 -9.56 -2.42
C LYS A 97 -11.49 -10.37 -2.12
N ARG A 98 -10.71 -10.70 -3.16
CA ARG A 98 -9.42 -11.39 -3.03
C ARG A 98 -8.43 -10.56 -2.21
N HIS A 99 -8.31 -9.26 -2.52
CA HIS A 99 -7.45 -8.33 -1.78
C HIS A 99 -7.72 -8.36 -0.28
N ILE A 100 -8.99 -8.20 0.11
CA ILE A 100 -9.43 -8.19 1.52
C ILE A 100 -9.13 -9.53 2.17
N SER A 101 -9.43 -10.64 1.49
CA SER A 101 -9.15 -11.99 1.98
C SER A 101 -7.64 -12.21 2.23
N VAL A 102 -6.79 -11.77 1.31
CA VAL A 102 -5.32 -11.87 1.44
C VAL A 102 -4.82 -11.01 2.60
N ALA A 103 -5.30 -9.77 2.71
CA ALA A 103 -4.94 -8.87 3.80
C ALA A 103 -5.27 -9.49 5.17
N HIS A 104 -6.49 -10.04 5.33
CA HIS A 104 -6.88 -10.73 6.56
C HIS A 104 -6.07 -12.00 6.82
N ALA A 105 -5.77 -12.81 5.80
CA ALA A 105 -4.95 -14.00 5.96
C ALA A 105 -3.55 -13.64 6.48
N ILE A 106 -2.95 -12.55 6.00
CA ILE A 106 -1.66 -12.07 6.50
C ILE A 106 -1.77 -11.64 7.97
N GLN A 107 -2.78 -10.85 8.32
CA GLN A 107 -3.04 -10.43 9.71
C GLN A 107 -3.27 -11.62 10.65
N GLN A 108 -3.77 -12.74 10.14
CA GLN A 108 -3.96 -13.99 10.89
C GLN A 108 -2.73 -14.92 10.88
N GLY A 109 -1.62 -14.54 10.23
CA GLY A 109 -0.42 -15.37 10.10
C GLY A 109 -0.54 -16.53 9.11
N LYS A 110 -1.58 -16.55 8.27
CA LYS A 110 -1.92 -17.64 7.34
C LYS A 110 -1.41 -17.43 5.92
N LEU A 111 -0.48 -16.49 5.70
CA LEU A 111 0.03 -16.19 4.36
C LEU A 111 0.64 -17.43 3.66
N LYS A 112 1.31 -18.32 4.41
CA LYS A 112 1.89 -19.56 3.87
C LYS A 112 0.84 -20.53 3.32
N GLU A 113 -0.38 -20.50 3.85
CA GLU A 113 -1.48 -21.37 3.41
C GLU A 113 -2.02 -20.92 2.04
N LEU A 114 -1.94 -19.62 1.75
CA LEU A 114 -2.35 -19.06 0.45
C LEU A 114 -1.39 -19.40 -0.68
N ASN A 115 -0.11 -19.61 -0.38
CA ASN A 115 0.91 -19.89 -1.39
C ASN A 115 0.83 -21.31 -1.98
N LYS A 116 -0.04 -22.18 -1.43
CA LYS A 116 -0.34 -23.50 -1.99
C LYS A 116 -1.27 -23.46 -3.21
N PHE A 117 -1.83 -22.29 -3.53
CA PHE A 117 -2.76 -22.07 -4.66
C PHE A 117 -2.13 -21.31 -5.83
N ALA A 118 -0.81 -21.11 -5.82
CA ALA A 118 -0.04 -20.49 -6.89
C ALA A 118 0.63 -21.55 -7.77
#